data_AF-A0A135ZYQ3-F1
#
_entry.id   AF-A0A135ZYQ3-F1
#
_cell.length_a   1.000
_cell.length_b   1.000
_cell.length_c   1.000
_cell.angle_alpha   90.00
_cell.angle_beta   90.00
_cell.angle_gamma   90.00
#
_symmetry.space_group_name_H-M   'P 1'
#
loop_
_entity.id
_entity.type
_entity.pdbx_description
1 polymer ?
#
loop_
_entity_poly.entity_id
_entity_poly.type
_entity_poly.pdbx_seq_one_letter_code
_entity_poly.pdbx_strand_id
1 'polypeptide(L)' 'MNKNNTALHAAINLGLNRAIDDGSFDLIFHKIFANVLAKANFAQRKVFYLQNNFMSEQTPLNDKRLWFSPLNQ' A
#
# COMPACT_ATOMS: atom_id res chain seq x y z
N MET A 1 19.68 6.72 -5.42
CA MET A 1 19.74 6.86 -3.95
C MET A 1 20.94 6.08 -3.43
N ASN A 2 21.71 6.63 -2.49
CA ASN A 2 22.86 5.95 -1.90
C ASN A 2 22.39 4.93 -0.85
N LYS A 3 22.67 3.64 -1.08
CA LYS A 3 22.26 2.54 -0.18
C LYS A 3 22.85 2.66 1.24
N ASN A 4 23.90 3.46 1.41
CA ASN A 4 24.59 3.63 2.69
C ASN A 4 24.06 4.82 3.52
N ASN A 5 23.09 5.59 3.01
CA ASN A 5 22.50 6.71 3.77
C ASN A 5 21.39 6.20 4.71
N THR A 6 21.82 5.64 5.85
CA THR A 6 20.93 5.07 6.87
C THR A 6 20.03 6.12 7.52
N ALA A 7 20.51 7.36 7.67
CA ALA A 7 19.73 8.47 8.20
C ALA A 7 18.54 8.81 7.28
N LEU A 8 18.78 8.90 5.97
CA LEU A 8 17.72 9.15 4.99
C LEU A 8 16.71 8.00 4.95
N HIS A 9 17.20 6.75 5.01
CA HIS A 9 16.34 5.57 5.09
C HIS A 9 15.40 5.65 6.31
N ALA A 10 15.95 5.92 7.49
CA ALA A 10 15.16 6.05 8.71
C ALA A 10 14.12 7.18 8.62
N ALA A 11 14.51 8.33 8.09
CA ALA A 11 13.62 9.48 7.92
C ALA A 11 12.44 9.17 6.98
N ILE A 12 12.72 8.53 5.83
CA ILE A 12 11.68 8.16 4.87
C ILE A 12 10.72 7.12 5.48
N ASN A 13 11.25 6.07 6.09
CA ASN A 13 10.41 5.04 6.72
C ASN A 13 9.51 5.64 7.80
N LEU A 14 10.06 6.50 8.65
CA LEU A 14 9.28 7.15 9.71
C LEU A 14 8.18 8.03 9.13
N GLY A 15 8.49 8.84 8.11
CA GLY A 15 7.52 9.72 7.45
C GLY A 15 6.40 8.94 6.78
N LEU A 16 6.72 7.87 6.05
CA LEU A 16 5.72 7.03 5.38
C LEU A 16 4.81 6.31 6.38
N ASN A 17 5.37 5.72 7.45
CA ASN A 17 4.55 5.07 8.48
C ASN A 17 3.62 6.07 9.17
N ARG A 18 4.11 7.28 9.51
CA ARG A 18 3.25 8.33 10.06
C ARG A 18 2.12 8.72 9.11
N ALA A 19 2.42 8.87 7.83
CA ALA A 19 1.41 9.24 6.83
C ALA A 19 0.34 8.15 6.65
N ILE A 20 0.71 6.88 6.81
CA ILE A 20 -0.24 5.77 6.82
C ILE A 20 -1.08 5.82 8.10
N ASP A 21 -0.44 5.97 9.26
CA ASP A 21 -1.10 5.94 10.57
C ASP A 21 -2.04 7.14 10.80
N ASP A 22 -1.71 8.31 10.26
CA ASP A 22 -2.54 9.52 10.36
C ASP A 22 -3.52 9.70 9.19
N GLY A 23 -3.51 8.78 8.21
CA GLY A 23 -4.40 8.78 7.04
C GLY A 23 -4.05 9.81 5.95
N SER A 24 -3.00 10.62 6.12
CA SER A 24 -2.59 11.59 5.10
C SER A 24 -2.11 10.92 3.80
N PHE A 25 -1.56 9.70 3.89
CA PHE A 25 -1.25 8.88 2.72
C PHE A 25 -2.52 8.55 1.92
N ASP A 26 -3.57 8.10 2.61
CA ASP A 26 -4.84 7.75 1.97
C ASP A 26 -5.48 8.94 1.29
N LEU A 27 -5.43 10.13 1.90
CA LEU A 27 -5.95 11.36 1.28
C LEU A 27 -5.28 11.63 -0.08
N ILE A 28 -3.96 11.50 -0.16
CA ILE A 28 -3.21 11.69 -1.42
C ILE A 28 -3.53 10.57 -2.41
N PHE A 29 -3.55 9.32 -1.94
CA PHE A 29 -3.86 8.16 -2.77
C PHE A 29 -5.24 8.31 -3.43
N HIS A 30 -6.28 8.64 -2.67
CA HIS A 30 -7.63 8.83 -3.20
C HIS A 30 -7.71 10.02 -4.17
N LYS A 31 -7.04 11.13 -3.86
CA LYS A 31 -6.99 12.29 -4.76
C LYS A 31 -6.45 11.92 -6.14
N ILE A 32 -5.48 11.01 -6.21
CA ILE A 32 -4.85 10.59 -7.46
C ILE A 32 -5.65 9.48 -8.16
N PHE A 33 -6.13 8.49 -7.40
CA PHE A 33 -6.63 7.23 -7.97
C PHE A 33 -8.15 7.06 -7.97
N ALA A 34 -8.94 7.94 -7.32
CA ALA A 34 -10.39 7.77 -7.17
C ALA A 34 -11.12 7.48 -8.50
N ASN A 35 -10.77 8.17 -9.58
CA ASN A 35 -11.40 7.96 -10.90
C ASN A 35 -11.09 6.56 -11.48
N VAL A 36 -9.85 6.08 -11.32
CA VAL A 36 -9.45 4.75 -11.79
C VAL A 36 -10.13 3.67 -10.94
N LEU A 37 -10.19 3.87 -9.61
CA LEU A 37 -10.86 2.94 -8.69
C LEU A 37 -12.35 2.82 -8.99
N ALA A 38 -13.03 3.93 -9.27
CA ALA A 38 -14.44 3.93 -9.66
C ALA A 38 -14.70 3.12 -10.94
N LYS A 39 -13.82 3.27 -11.95
CA LYS A 39 -13.91 2.53 -13.22
C LYS A 39 -13.60 1.04 -13.08
N ALA A 40 -12.78 0.66 -12.11
CA ALA A 40 -12.39 -0.73 -11.89
C ALA A 40 -13.55 -1.61 -11.38
N ASN A 41 -14.64 -1.03 -10.87
CA ASN A 41 -15.84 -1.72 -10.40
C ASN A 41 -15.54 -2.95 -9.53
N PHE A 42 -14.78 -2.74 -8.45
CA PHE A 42 -14.31 -3.83 -7.59
C PHE A 42 -15.43 -4.65 -6.93
N ALA A 43 -16.66 -4.12 -6.87
CA ALA A 43 -17.85 -4.83 -6.41
C ALA A 43 -18.19 -6.04 -7.30
N GLN A 44 -17.82 -6.01 -8.58
CA GLN A 44 -18.07 -7.09 -9.55
C GLN A 44 -16.77 -7.77 -10.02
N ARG A 45 -15.68 -7.66 -9.24
CA ARG A 45 -14.40 -8.25 -9.61
C ARG A 45 -14.45 -9.77 -9.52
N LYS A 46 -13.68 -10.44 -10.38
CA LYS A 46 -13.32 -11.85 -10.25
C LYS A 46 -11.97 -11.96 -9.56
N VAL A 47 -11.89 -12.75 -8.48
CA VAL A 47 -10.64 -12.94 -7.73
C VAL A 47 -10.00 -14.27 -8.12
N PHE A 48 -8.71 -14.23 -8.46
CA PHE A 48 -7.89 -15.40 -8.71
C PHE A 48 -6.80 -15.48 -7.64
N TYR A 49 -6.71 -16.63 -6.97
CA TYR A 49 -5.69 -16.87 -5.97
C TYR A 49 -4.50 -17.60 -6.62
N LEU A 50 -3.31 -17.03 -6.47
CA LEU A 50 -2.06 -17.63 -6.91
C LEU A 50 -1.16 -17.82 -5.69
N GLN A 51 -0.66 -19.04 -5.52
CA GLN A 51 0.42 -19.29 -4.58
C GLN A 51 1.73 -18.80 -5.17
N ASN A 52 2.34 -17.80 -4.55
CA ASN A 52 3.67 -17.32 -4.95
C ASN A 52 4.74 -17.95 -4.05
N ASN A 53 5.29 -19.08 -4.49
CA ASN A 53 6.35 -19.80 -3.78
C ASN A 53 7.68 -19.04 -3.69
N PHE A 54 7.81 -17.91 -4.40
CA PHE A 54 9.01 -17.05 -4.39
C PHE A 54 8.82 -15.78 -3.56
N MET A 55 7.72 -15.67 -2.81
CA MET A 55 7.49 -14.51 -1.94
C MET A 55 8.42 -14.56 -0.74
N SER A 56 9.11 -13.46 -0.46
CA SER A 56 9.98 -13.33 0.72
C SER A 56 9.18 -12.97 1.96
N GLU A 57 9.68 -13.36 3.13
CA GLU A 57 9.11 -12.97 4.43
C GLU A 57 9.09 -11.44 4.64
N GLN A 58 9.94 -10.71 3.90
CA GLN A 58 9.98 -9.25 3.89
C GLN A 58 8.77 -8.61 3.20
N THR A 59 7.86 -9.39 2.62
CA THR A 59 6.59 -8.92 2.05
C THR A 59 5.48 -9.15 3.08
N PRO A 60 5.16 -8.18 3.95
CA PRO A 60 4.25 -8.38 5.07
C PRO A 60 2.78 -8.44 4.62
N LEU A 61 2.32 -9.61 4.19
CA LEU A 61 0.91 -9.84 3.85
C LEU A 61 -0.03 -9.62 5.05
N ASN A 62 0.49 -9.76 6.27
CA ASN A 62 -0.28 -9.63 7.51
C ASN A 62 -0.52 -8.17 7.92
N ASP A 63 0.29 -7.22 7.44
CA ASP A 63 0.09 -5.79 7.74
C ASP A 63 -0.89 -5.18 6.73
N LYS A 64 -2.18 -5.24 7.08
CA LYS A 64 -3.28 -4.77 6.24
C LYS A 64 -3.20 -3.28 5.90
N ARG A 65 -2.48 -2.46 6.69
CA ARG A 65 -2.33 -1.02 6.42
C ARG A 65 -1.56 -0.75 5.12
N LEU A 66 -0.76 -1.72 4.67
CA LEU A 66 0.03 -1.62 3.44
C LEU A 66 -0.72 -2.05 2.18
N TRP A 67 -1.97 -2.52 2.32
CA TRP A 67 -2.75 -3.10 1.23
C TRP A 67 -4.09 -2.41 1.05
N PHE A 68 -4.35 -1.92 -0.16
CA PHE A 68 -5.65 -1.34 -0.51
C PHE A 68 -6.76 -2.40 -0.45
N SER A 69 -7.83 -2.11 0.30
CA SER A 69 -9.02 -2.98 0.41
C SER A 69 -10.24 -2.30 -0.21
N PRO A 70 -10.68 -2.74 -1.41
CA PRO A 70 -11.75 -2.06 -2.14
C PRO A 70 -13.17 -2.25 -1.59
N LEU A 71 -13.37 -3.10 -0.58
CA LEU A 71 -14.69 -3.44 -0.04
C LEU A 71 -14.95 -2.89 1.37
N ASN A 72 -13.94 -2.30 2.01
CA ASN A 72 -14.02 -1.81 3.39
C ASN A 72 -13.91 -0.28 3.46
N GLN A 73 -14.34 0.43 2.41
CA GLN A 73 -14.38 1.88 2.37
C GLN A 73 -15.79 2.39 2.66
#